data_AF-K1RFJ3-F1
#
_entry.id   AF-K1RFJ3-F1
#
_cell.length_a   1.000
_cell.length_b   1.000
_cell.length_c   1.000
_cell.angle_alpha   90.00
_cell.angle_beta   90.00
_cell.angle_gamma   90.00
#
_symmetry.space_group_name_H-M   'P 1'
#
loop_
_entity.id
_entity.type
_entity.pdbx_description
1 polymer ?
#
loop_
_entity_poly.entity_id
_entity_poly.type
_entity_poly.pdbx_seq_one_letter_code
_entity_poly.pdbx_strand_id
1 'polypeptide(L)'
;MRNPEKPFVVQSEVMQVRVLGTVFNLKSDKAKMSAVATLLKGEVEVKGNHGEGMIILAPGQKAELNGMTRRLVVKQVDTGIENWHNNEFVFEKADLYTIARTLENSYGVRVILAPNIDVSKTYSGTLKKKESVGAVLNLIKNAIPLEYKIVGNS
;
A
#
# COMPACT_ATOMS: atom_id res chain seq x y z
N MET A 1 2.89 15.05 17.24
CA MET A 1 1.66 15.53 17.89
C MET A 1 0.48 15.34 16.94
N ARG A 2 -0.55 14.58 17.34
CA ARG A 2 -1.82 14.43 16.60
C ARG A 2 -2.75 15.57 17.04
N ASN A 3 -3.35 16.31 16.12
CA ASN A 3 -4.38 17.30 16.43
C ASN A 3 -5.74 16.80 15.90
N PRO A 4 -6.59 16.18 16.74
CA PRO A 4 -7.89 15.63 16.34
C PRO A 4 -8.85 16.68 15.76
N GLU A 5 -8.63 17.96 16.04
CA GLU A 5 -9.50 19.05 15.61
C GLU A 5 -9.21 19.54 14.17
N LYS A 6 -8.13 19.05 13.54
CA LYS A 6 -7.77 19.39 12.15
C LYS A 6 -7.48 18.12 11.34
N PRO A 7 -8.52 17.35 10.97
CA PRO A 7 -8.34 16.21 10.08
C PRO A 7 -7.80 16.63 8.72
N PHE A 8 -6.87 15.86 8.18
CA PHE A 8 -6.47 15.97 6.78
C PHE A 8 -7.44 15.16 5.94
N VAL A 9 -8.06 15.79 4.96
CA VAL A 9 -9.07 15.18 4.10
C VAL A 9 -8.59 15.20 2.66
N VAL A 10 -8.48 14.02 2.04
CA VAL A 10 -8.17 13.88 0.61
C VAL A 10 -9.44 13.48 -0.12
N GLN A 11 -9.74 14.19 -1.21
CA GLN A 11 -10.97 13.98 -1.97
C GLN A 11 -10.67 13.63 -3.42
N SER A 12 -11.45 12.71 -3.94
CA SER A 12 -11.65 12.45 -5.36
C SER A 12 -13.11 12.73 -5.70
N GLU A 13 -13.48 12.55 -6.97
CA GLU A 13 -14.84 12.77 -7.44
C GLU A 13 -15.86 11.86 -6.74
N VAL A 14 -15.50 10.59 -6.50
CA VAL A 14 -16.41 9.60 -5.92
C VAL A 14 -16.13 9.29 -4.44
N MET A 15 -14.92 9.56 -3.94
CA MET A 15 -14.47 9.11 -2.61
C MET A 15 -13.76 10.21 -1.83
N GLN A 16 -14.03 10.27 -0.53
CA GLN A 16 -13.32 11.07 0.46
C GLN A 16 -12.58 10.17 1.46
N VAL A 17 -11.35 10.54 1.83
CA VAL A 17 -10.52 9.86 2.83
C VAL A 17 -10.11 10.85 3.92
N ARG A 18 -10.42 10.56 5.19
CA ARG A 18 -10.13 11.41 6.34
C ARG A 18 -9.09 10.76 7.26
N VAL A 19 -8.04 11.51 7.61
CA VAL A 19 -6.87 11.00 8.33
C VAL A 19 -6.29 11.99 9.35
N LEU A 20 -5.56 11.46 10.35
CA LEU A 20 -4.91 12.26 11.42
C LEU A 20 -3.40 11.95 11.61
N GLY A 21 -2.80 11.17 10.73
CA GLY A 21 -1.42 10.71 10.85
C GLY A 21 -1.29 9.26 10.42
N THR A 22 -1.40 9.05 9.12
CA THR A 22 -1.46 7.73 8.49
C THR A 22 -0.62 7.72 7.24
N VAL A 23 -0.14 6.54 6.87
CA VAL A 23 0.37 6.29 5.53
C VAL A 23 -0.77 5.59 4.78
N PHE A 24 -1.15 6.11 3.62
CA PHE A 24 -2.18 5.52 2.78
C PHE A 24 -1.92 5.86 1.31
N ASN A 25 -2.55 5.10 0.41
CA ASN A 25 -2.58 5.41 -1.00
C ASN A 25 -4.02 5.65 -1.45
N LEU A 26 -4.24 6.62 -2.34
CA LEU A 26 -5.52 6.84 -3.01
C LEU A 26 -5.28 6.90 -4.51
N LYS A 27 -5.86 5.95 -5.25
CA LYS A 27 -5.90 5.94 -6.70
C LYS A 27 -7.32 6.26 -7.15
N SER A 28 -7.49 7.18 -8.09
CA SER A 28 -8.80 7.50 -8.66
C SER A 28 -8.73 7.57 -10.18
N ASP A 29 -9.83 7.20 -10.83
CA ASP A 29 -10.03 7.28 -12.28
C ASP A 29 -11.39 7.96 -12.52
N LYS A 30 -11.34 9.21 -12.99
CA LYS A 30 -12.53 10.02 -13.26
C LYS A 30 -13.37 9.44 -14.39
N ALA A 31 -12.73 9.00 -15.46
CA ALA A 31 -13.43 8.47 -16.64
C ALA A 31 -14.22 7.19 -16.31
N LYS A 32 -13.71 6.39 -15.38
CA LYS A 32 -14.38 5.16 -14.90
C LYS A 32 -15.23 5.37 -13.64
N MET A 33 -15.31 6.60 -13.13
CA MET A 33 -15.95 6.93 -11.86
C MET A 33 -15.55 5.96 -10.75
N SER A 34 -14.26 5.75 -10.52
CA SER A 34 -13.78 4.76 -9.54
C SER A 34 -12.65 5.29 -8.67
N ALA A 35 -12.56 4.78 -7.45
CA ALA A 35 -11.48 5.10 -6.52
C ALA A 35 -11.11 3.89 -5.65
N VAL A 36 -9.82 3.80 -5.31
CA VAL A 36 -9.28 2.77 -4.42
C VAL A 36 -8.41 3.44 -3.36
N ALA A 37 -8.80 3.31 -2.10
CA ALA A 37 -8.01 3.74 -0.96
C ALA A 37 -7.39 2.52 -0.29
N THR A 38 -6.08 2.53 -0.06
CA THR A 38 -5.36 1.44 0.62
C THR A 38 -4.65 1.95 1.85
N LEU A 39 -4.94 1.38 3.01
CA LEU A 39 -4.31 1.78 4.27
C LEU A 39 -3.05 0.98 4.56
N LEU A 40 -2.01 1.71 4.96
CA LEU A 40 -0.72 1.16 5.34
C LEU A 40 -0.45 1.15 6.83
N LYS A 41 -0.70 2.28 7.46
CA LYS A 41 -0.38 2.48 8.86
C LYS A 41 -1.31 3.52 9.44
N GLY A 42 -1.74 3.29 10.67
CA GLY A 42 -2.71 4.10 11.37
C GLY A 42 -4.13 3.64 11.05
N GLU A 43 -5.05 4.58 10.91
CA GLU A 43 -6.47 4.34 10.70
C GLU A 43 -7.03 5.43 9.79
N VAL A 44 -7.81 5.05 8.78
CA VAL A 44 -8.42 6.01 7.86
C VAL A 44 -9.90 5.74 7.73
N GLU A 45 -10.67 6.81 7.70
CA GLU A 45 -12.09 6.76 7.35
C GLU A 45 -12.23 7.02 5.85
N VAL A 46 -12.94 6.15 5.16
CA VAL A 46 -13.26 6.25 3.74
C VAL A 46 -14.76 6.39 3.58
N LYS A 47 -15.19 7.39 2.81
CA LYS A 47 -16.60 7.69 2.57
C LYS A 47 -16.86 7.88 1.07
N GLY A 48 -17.98 7.33 0.59
CA GLY A 48 -18.49 7.63 -0.75
C GLY A 48 -19.21 8.98 -0.79
N ASN A 49 -18.98 9.75 -1.86
CA ASN A 49 -19.51 11.11 -2.00
C ASN A 49 -21.01 11.15 -2.35
N HIS A 50 -21.60 10.04 -2.80
CA HIS A 50 -22.98 9.98 -3.29
C HIS A 50 -23.86 8.99 -2.50
N GLY A 51 -23.52 8.73 -1.23
CA GLY A 51 -24.33 7.93 -0.31
C GLY A 51 -23.98 6.44 -0.30
N GLU A 52 -22.81 6.05 -0.81
CA GLU A 52 -22.33 4.65 -0.85
C GLU A 52 -21.86 4.13 0.52
N GLY A 53 -22.05 4.93 1.57
CA GLY A 53 -21.68 4.60 2.94
C GLY A 53 -20.28 5.08 3.32
N MET A 54 -19.86 4.62 4.48
CA MET A 54 -18.61 4.99 5.14
C MET A 54 -18.02 3.75 5.80
N ILE A 55 -16.71 3.61 5.74
CA ILE A 55 -15.98 2.51 6.37
C ILE A 55 -14.66 3.00 6.97
N ILE A 56 -14.29 2.41 8.10
CA ILE A 56 -12.96 2.58 8.68
C ILE A 56 -12.08 1.44 8.15
N LEU A 57 -10.93 1.79 7.59
CA LEU A 57 -9.92 0.81 7.20
C LEU A 57 -8.96 0.59 8.36
N ALA A 58 -8.59 -0.68 8.55
CA ALA A 58 -7.41 -1.11 9.29
C ALA A 58 -6.19 -1.28 8.35
N PRO A 59 -4.96 -1.20 8.88
CA PRO A 59 -3.76 -1.53 8.10
C PRO A 59 -3.88 -2.87 7.39
N GLY A 60 -3.45 -2.92 6.13
CA GLY A 60 -3.61 -4.12 5.30
C GLY A 60 -4.97 -4.25 4.63
N GLN A 61 -5.86 -3.25 4.75
CA GLN A 61 -7.13 -3.22 4.01
C GLN A 61 -7.13 -2.18 2.89
N LYS A 62 -7.95 -2.44 1.87
CA LYS A 62 -8.31 -1.48 0.83
C LYS A 62 -9.83 -1.33 0.71
N ALA A 63 -10.27 -0.11 0.46
CA ALA A 63 -11.62 0.21 0.03
C ALA A 63 -11.62 0.46 -1.48
N GLU A 64 -12.47 -0.26 -2.21
CA GLU A 64 -12.70 -0.09 -3.65
C GLU A 64 -14.12 0.48 -3.84
N LEU A 65 -14.23 1.64 -4.48
CA LEU A 65 -15.49 2.29 -4.83
C LEU A 65 -15.67 2.32 -6.34
N ASN A 66 -16.79 1.76 -6.80
CA ASN A 66 -17.29 1.93 -8.15
C ASN A 66 -18.50 2.89 -8.11
N GLY A 67 -18.32 4.09 -8.65
CA GLY A 67 -19.34 5.15 -8.68
C GLY A 67 -20.48 4.87 -9.65
N MET A 68 -20.27 4.03 -10.67
CA MET A 68 -21.35 3.61 -11.59
C MET A 68 -22.33 2.66 -10.90
N THR A 69 -21.81 1.67 -10.16
CA THR A 69 -22.64 0.70 -9.42
C THR A 69 -22.96 1.13 -8.00
N ARG A 70 -22.40 2.28 -7.56
CA ARG A 70 -22.47 2.81 -6.19
C ARG A 70 -22.04 1.81 -5.12
N ARG A 71 -21.09 0.92 -5.47
CA ARG A 71 -20.66 -0.17 -4.60
C ARG A 71 -19.32 0.17 -3.95
N LEU A 72 -19.33 0.32 -2.64
CA LEU A 72 -18.15 0.39 -1.78
C LEU A 72 -17.85 -1.01 -1.21
N VAL A 73 -16.65 -1.53 -1.44
CA VAL A 73 -16.24 -2.84 -0.93
C VAL A 73 -14.91 -2.73 -0.21
N VAL A 74 -14.79 -3.39 0.93
CA VAL A 74 -13.50 -3.56 1.61
C VAL A 74 -12.93 -4.94 1.32
N LYS A 75 -11.64 -4.97 1.02
CA LYS A 75 -10.87 -6.19 0.80
C LYS A 75 -9.60 -6.13 1.66
N GLN A 76 -9.12 -7.30 2.03
CA GLN A 76 -7.74 -7.41 2.46
C GLN A 76 -6.84 -7.11 1.26
N VAL A 77 -5.79 -6.36 1.51
CA VAL A 77 -4.64 -6.28 0.64
C VAL A 77 -3.88 -7.57 0.88
N ASP A 78 -3.46 -8.25 -0.18
CA ASP A 78 -2.45 -9.29 -0.06
C ASP A 78 -1.16 -8.60 0.37
N THR A 79 -0.99 -8.37 1.67
CA THR A 79 0.29 -7.90 2.22
C THR A 79 1.13 -9.10 2.55
N GLY A 80 2.41 -9.08 2.21
CA GLY A 80 3.34 -10.04 2.77
C GLY A 80 3.28 -10.00 4.30
N ILE A 81 3.09 -11.15 4.94
CA ILE A 81 3.09 -11.28 6.39
C ILE A 81 4.55 -11.18 6.85
N GLU A 82 4.90 -10.12 7.58
CA GLU A 82 6.18 -10.07 8.29
C GLU A 82 6.08 -10.99 9.52
N ASN A 83 6.74 -12.14 9.45
CA ASN A 83 6.85 -13.06 10.57
C ASN A 83 8.02 -12.61 11.45
N TRP A 84 7.74 -11.67 12.34
CA TRP A 84 8.75 -11.02 13.19
C TRP A 84 9.50 -12.00 14.11
N HIS A 85 8.88 -13.13 14.48
CA HIS A 85 9.53 -14.17 15.28
C HIS A 85 10.63 -14.90 14.52
N ASN A 86 10.49 -15.06 13.20
CA ASN A 86 11.41 -15.84 12.38
C ASN A 86 12.34 -14.97 11.52
N ASN A 87 12.26 -13.64 11.65
CA ASN A 87 13.04 -12.71 10.84
C ASN A 87 12.81 -12.92 9.33
N GLU A 88 11.56 -13.11 8.93
CA GLU A 88 11.17 -13.49 7.56
C GLU A 88 9.96 -12.70 7.07
N PHE A 89 9.93 -12.42 5.77
CA PHE A 89 8.76 -11.92 5.04
C PHE A 89 8.14 -13.06 4.27
N VAL A 90 6.86 -13.34 4.49
CA VAL A 90 6.11 -14.37 3.76
C VAL A 90 5.21 -13.67 2.75
N PHE A 91 5.40 -13.98 1.47
CA PHE A 91 4.63 -13.40 0.39
C PHE A 91 3.84 -14.48 -0.35
N GLU A 92 2.60 -14.18 -0.70
CA GLU A 92 1.76 -15.02 -1.55
C GLU A 92 1.22 -14.16 -2.69
N LYS A 93 1.64 -14.47 -3.93
CA LYS A 93 1.32 -13.72 -5.16
C LYS A 93 1.42 -12.19 -4.99
N ALA A 94 2.37 -11.73 -4.19
CA ALA A 94 2.54 -10.32 -3.84
C ALA A 94 3.07 -9.53 -5.04
N ASP A 95 2.40 -8.43 -5.38
CA ASP A 95 2.86 -7.51 -6.42
C ASP A 95 4.05 -6.64 -5.94
N LEU A 96 4.69 -5.94 -6.88
CA LEU A 96 5.83 -5.08 -6.56
C LEU A 96 5.48 -3.96 -5.57
N TYR A 97 4.23 -3.48 -5.58
CA TYR A 97 3.78 -2.48 -4.60
C TYR A 97 3.76 -3.04 -3.19
N THR A 98 3.28 -4.27 -3.03
CA THR A 98 3.24 -5.01 -1.78
C THR A 98 4.65 -5.25 -1.26
N ILE A 99 5.54 -5.74 -2.11
CA ILE A 99 6.94 -5.99 -1.74
C ILE A 99 7.62 -4.69 -1.31
N ALA A 100 7.54 -3.64 -2.14
CA ALA A 100 8.13 -2.33 -1.85
C ALA A 100 7.71 -1.81 -0.49
N ARG A 101 6.40 -1.85 -0.24
CA ARG A 101 5.74 -1.44 0.98
C ARG A 101 6.14 -2.23 2.23
N THR A 102 6.24 -3.56 2.12
CA THR A 102 6.76 -4.40 3.21
C THR A 102 8.20 -3.99 3.55
N LEU A 103 9.03 -3.70 2.54
CA LEU A 103 10.40 -3.25 2.76
C LEU A 103 10.46 -1.82 3.35
N GLU A 104 9.65 -0.88 2.88
CA GLU A 104 9.54 0.47 3.46
C GLU A 104 9.23 0.41 4.95
N ASN A 105 8.23 -0.40 5.33
CA ASN A 105 7.82 -0.56 6.73
C ASN A 105 8.89 -1.22 7.59
N SER A 106 9.54 -2.27 7.08
CA SER A 106 10.53 -3.03 7.85
C SER A 106 11.87 -2.31 8.00
N TYR A 107 12.25 -1.47 7.03
CA TYR A 107 13.58 -0.84 6.98
C TYR A 107 13.54 0.68 7.18
N GLY A 108 12.35 1.29 7.26
CA GLY A 108 12.21 2.74 7.41
C GLY A 108 12.69 3.53 6.18
N VAL A 109 12.68 2.89 5.01
CA VAL A 109 13.12 3.50 3.74
C VAL A 109 11.92 3.96 2.91
N ARG A 110 12.19 4.72 1.86
CA ARG A 110 11.23 5.02 0.80
C ARG A 110 11.62 4.25 -0.47
N VAL A 111 10.67 3.54 -1.07
CA VAL A 111 10.85 2.79 -2.31
C VAL A 111 10.05 3.48 -3.41
N ILE A 112 10.73 3.85 -4.49
CA ILE A 112 10.11 4.48 -5.66
C ILE A 112 10.18 3.49 -6.81
N LEU A 113 9.02 3.12 -7.35
CA LEU A 113 8.91 2.26 -8.52
C LEU A 113 9.04 3.09 -9.80
N ALA A 114 9.86 2.63 -10.75
CA ALA A 114 10.07 3.32 -12.02
C ALA A 114 8.77 3.34 -12.85
N PRO A 115 8.50 4.40 -13.64
CA PRO A 115 7.26 4.50 -14.43
C PRO A 115 7.01 3.36 -15.41
N ASN A 116 8.09 2.74 -15.92
CA ASN A 116 8.08 1.66 -16.90
C ASN A 116 8.27 0.27 -16.28
N ILE A 117 8.20 0.13 -14.96
CA ILE A 117 8.36 -1.16 -14.30
C ILE A 117 7.18 -2.10 -14.62
N ASP A 118 7.46 -3.37 -14.86
CA ASP A 118 6.42 -4.38 -15.07
C ASP A 118 5.75 -4.75 -13.74
N VAL A 119 4.63 -4.09 -13.45
CA VAL A 119 3.82 -4.32 -12.24
C VAL A 119 2.97 -5.60 -12.30
N SER A 120 2.99 -6.35 -13.41
CA SER A 120 2.27 -7.63 -13.51
C SER A 120 3.01 -8.78 -12.83
N LYS A 121 4.30 -8.59 -12.53
CA LYS A 121 5.12 -9.58 -11.83
C LYS A 121 4.71 -9.69 -10.36
N THR A 122 4.63 -10.91 -9.88
CA THR A 122 4.34 -11.23 -8.49
C THR A 122 5.42 -12.13 -7.90
N TYR A 123 5.57 -12.08 -6.58
CA TYR A 123 6.45 -12.95 -5.80
C TYR A 123 5.62 -13.82 -4.86
N SER A 124 5.92 -15.12 -4.82
CA SER A 124 5.40 -16.04 -3.81
C SER A 124 6.59 -16.77 -3.18
N GLY A 125 6.67 -16.76 -1.86
CA GLY A 125 7.76 -17.37 -1.13
C GLY A 125 8.11 -16.64 0.16
N THR A 126 9.10 -17.20 0.85
CA THR A 126 9.62 -16.63 2.09
C THR A 126 10.97 -15.97 1.83
N LEU A 127 11.10 -14.70 2.19
CA LEU A 127 12.33 -13.92 2.11
C LEU A 127 12.89 -13.70 3.51
N LYS A 128 14.11 -14.18 3.75
CA LYS A 128 14.80 -13.87 5.00
C LYS A 128 15.11 -12.39 5.08
N LYS A 129 14.71 -11.77 6.19
CA LYS A 129 15.11 -10.42 6.56
C LYS A 129 16.62 -10.38 6.70
N LYS A 130 17.22 -9.31 6.20
CA LYS A 130 18.66 -9.03 6.29
C LYS A 130 18.91 -7.72 7.03
N GLU A 131 20.18 -7.43 7.33
CA GLU A 131 20.56 -6.20 8.03
C GLU A 131 20.22 -4.94 7.23
N SER A 132 20.26 -5.01 5.89
CA SER A 132 19.92 -3.88 5.02
C SER A 132 18.87 -4.24 3.98
N VAL A 133 18.09 -3.23 3.56
CA VAL A 133 17.11 -3.37 2.48
C VAL A 133 17.79 -3.79 1.16
N GLY A 134 19.01 -3.30 0.91
CA GLY A 134 19.79 -3.67 -0.28
C GLY A 134 20.10 -5.16 -0.34
N ALA A 135 20.44 -5.78 0.79
CA ALA A 135 20.66 -7.22 0.86
C ALA A 135 19.38 -8.02 0.57
N VAL A 136 18.20 -7.53 0.98
CA VAL A 136 16.92 -8.16 0.63
C VAL A 136 16.56 -7.94 -0.84
N LEU A 137 16.78 -6.74 -1.38
CA LEU A 137 16.55 -6.44 -2.80
C LEU A 137 17.41 -7.31 -3.73
N ASN A 138 18.64 -7.62 -3.33
CA ASN A 138 19.49 -8.58 -4.06
C ASN A 138 18.91 -10.00 -4.07
N LEU A 139 18.26 -10.44 -2.99
CA LEU A 139 17.56 -11.74 -2.98
C LEU A 139 16.35 -11.71 -3.91
N ILE A 140 15.58 -10.61 -3.91
CA ILE A 140 14.41 -10.45 -4.77
C ILE A 140 14.82 -10.43 -6.25
N LYS A 141 15.95 -9.82 -6.60
CA LYS A 141 16.47 -9.76 -7.98
C LYS A 141 16.65 -11.14 -8.62
N ASN A 142 16.94 -12.16 -7.82
CA ASN A 142 17.07 -13.54 -8.31
C ASN A 142 15.72 -14.17 -8.67
N ALA A 143 14.61 -13.69 -8.10
CA ALA A 143 13.27 -14.22 -8.32
C ALA A 143 12.44 -13.36 -9.30
N ILE A 144 12.59 -12.04 -9.22
CA ILE A 144 11.99 -11.07 -10.15
C ILE A 144 13.14 -10.30 -10.80
N PRO A 145 13.31 -10.39 -12.13
CA PRO A 145 14.31 -9.59 -12.85
C PRO A 145 13.97 -8.11 -12.69
N LEU A 146 14.63 -7.44 -11.75
CA LEU A 146 14.49 -6.03 -11.49
C LEU A 146 15.86 -5.38 -11.31
N GLU A 147 15.92 -4.10 -11.62
CA GLU A 147 17.03 -3.24 -11.26
C GLU A 147 16.58 -2.28 -10.18
N TYR A 148 17.49 -1.95 -9.26
CA TYR A 148 17.22 -0.98 -8.21
C TYR A 148 18.41 -0.06 -8.04
N LYS A 149 18.14 1.16 -7.58
CA LYS A 149 19.15 2.12 -7.17
C LYS A 149 18.76 2.65 -5.79
N ILE A 150 19.70 2.62 -4.86
CA ILE A 150 19.52 3.26 -3.56
C ILE A 150 19.91 4.73 -3.72
N VAL A 151 19.00 5.62 -3.34
CA VAL A 151 19.19 7.07 -3.40
C VAL A 151 18.88 7.63 -2.01
N GLY A 152 19.90 8.02 -1.25
CA GLY A 152 19.76 8.53 0.11
C GLY A 152 21.13 8.81 0.74
N ASN A 153 21.20 9.89 1.52
CA ASN A 153 22.41 10.59 1.96
C ASN A 153 23.31 9.77 2.91
N SER A 154 24.62 9.88 2.69
CA SER A 154 25.62 9.70 3.74
C SER A 154 25.36 10.58 4.97
#